data_AF-A0A644UBG9-F1
#
_entry.id   AF-A0A644UBG9-F1
#
_cell.length_a   1.000
_cell.length_b   1.000
_cell.length_c   1.000
_cell.angle_alpha   90.00
_cell.angle_beta   90.00
_cell.angle_gamma   90.00
#
_symmetry.space_group_name_H-M   'P 1'
#
loop_
_entity.id
_entity.type
_entity.pdbx_description
1 polymer ?
#
loop_
_entity_poly.entity_id
_entity_poly.type
_entity_poly.pdbx_seq_one_letter_code
_entity_poly.pdbx_strand_id
1 'polypeptide(L)'
;MKESQKKYRDALEHAKQEFAKRSFAKILELSGAAPYDESSLVLFYGGEHYRVWYPEGEISPCEDITDQILILQYLTEVCGVQPTGRWISFRELPGGNNHYGAFKLEAMDPIAEHFGNSPEKFESICQMLKGKKLAMGDIAYAIEVLPKLELALILWLADDEWPAKANLLYDATASMHLNTEGLEVMAINLVEKMIAKAASL
;
A
#
# COMPACT_ATOMS: atom_id res chain seq x y z
N MET A 1 2.80 11.97 21.08
CA MET A 1 1.54 12.55 20.56
C MET A 1 1.76 13.91 19.88
N LYS A 2 2.22 14.97 20.55
CA LYS A 2 2.43 16.29 19.88
C LYS A 2 3.55 16.29 18.84
N GLU A 3 4.64 15.59 19.12
CA GLU A 3 5.82 15.54 18.24
C GLU A 3 5.61 14.67 16.99
N SER A 4 4.93 13.53 17.15
CA SER A 4 4.52 12.68 16.02
C SER A 4 3.52 13.40 15.10
N GLN A 5 2.54 14.11 15.67
CA GLN A 5 1.60 14.92 14.89
C GLN A 5 2.30 16.05 14.13
N LYS A 6 3.33 16.67 14.72
CA LYS A 6 4.15 17.67 14.02
C LYS A 6 4.90 17.04 12.85
N LYS A 7 5.57 15.89 13.06
CA LYS A 7 6.31 15.16 12.02
C LYS A 7 5.42 14.84 10.81
N TYR A 8 4.21 14.30 11.04
CA TYR A 8 3.30 13.98 9.94
C TYR A 8 2.79 15.21 9.20
N ARG A 9 2.53 16.32 9.91
CA ARG A 9 2.17 17.58 9.26
C ARG A 9 3.30 18.10 8.38
N ASP A 10 4.53 18.11 8.89
CA ASP A 10 5.69 18.57 8.12
C ASP A 10 5.92 17.67 6.88
N ALA A 11 5.72 16.34 7.03
CA ALA A 11 5.79 15.40 5.92
C ALA A 11 4.68 15.60 4.87
N LEU A 12 3.43 15.86 5.31
CA LEU A 12 2.32 16.16 4.40
C LEU A 12 2.55 17.45 3.62
N GLU A 13 2.99 18.50 4.29
CA GLU A 13 3.31 19.77 3.62
C GLU A 13 4.46 19.60 2.61
N HIS A 14 5.47 18.81 2.95
CA HIS A 14 6.52 18.46 1.99
C HIS A 14 5.98 17.67 0.80
N ALA A 15 5.15 16.65 1.01
CA ALA A 15 4.55 15.87 -0.06
C ALA A 15 3.69 16.73 -1.00
N LYS A 16 2.91 17.67 -0.46
CA LYS A 16 2.15 18.66 -1.25
C LYS A 16 3.06 19.55 -2.09
N GLN A 17 4.17 20.03 -1.53
CA GLN A 17 5.14 20.84 -2.26
C GLN A 17 5.79 20.07 -3.42
N GLU A 18 6.16 18.80 -3.23
CA GLU A 18 6.72 17.99 -4.31
C GLU A 18 5.68 17.64 -5.37
N PHE A 19 4.45 17.31 -4.95
CA PHE A 19 3.32 17.05 -5.85
C PHE A 19 3.04 18.25 -6.76
N ALA A 20 3.00 19.47 -6.20
CA ALA A 20 2.77 20.71 -6.94
C ALA A 20 3.84 21.02 -8.02
N LYS A 21 5.05 20.45 -7.89
CA LYS A 21 6.12 20.63 -8.89
C LYS A 21 5.96 19.73 -10.10
N ARG A 22 5.19 18.65 -9.99
CA ARG A 22 5.04 17.66 -11.06
C ARG A 22 3.96 18.12 -12.04
N SER A 23 4.21 17.94 -13.33
CA SER A 23 3.22 18.28 -14.37
C SER A 23 1.95 17.44 -14.21
N PHE A 24 0.79 18.10 -14.15
CA PHE A 24 -0.52 17.43 -14.12
C PHE A 24 -0.71 16.43 -15.26
N ALA A 25 -0.27 16.78 -16.48
CA ALA A 25 -0.33 15.88 -17.63
C ALA A 25 0.52 14.61 -17.41
N LYS A 26 1.73 14.75 -16.83
CA LYS A 26 2.58 13.60 -16.51
C LYS A 26 2.02 12.75 -15.38
N ILE A 27 1.34 13.35 -14.41
CA ILE A 27 0.63 12.61 -13.36
C ILE A 27 -0.43 11.71 -14.01
N LEU A 28 -1.31 12.25 -14.85
CA LEU A 28 -2.36 11.48 -15.52
C LEU A 28 -1.79 10.36 -16.41
N GLU A 29 -0.75 10.66 -17.20
CA GLU A 29 -0.09 9.70 -18.10
C GLU A 29 0.50 8.50 -17.34
N LEU A 30 1.16 8.74 -16.20
CA LEU A 30 2.02 7.74 -15.56
C LEU A 30 1.37 7.06 -14.35
N SER A 31 0.39 7.68 -13.69
CA SER A 31 -0.18 7.19 -12.43
C SER A 31 -1.32 6.19 -12.61
N GLY A 32 -1.94 6.11 -13.79
CA GLY A 32 -3.19 5.37 -13.95
C GLY A 32 -4.40 6.05 -13.29
N ALA A 33 -4.26 7.28 -12.79
CA ALA A 33 -5.38 8.12 -12.40
C ALA A 33 -6.16 8.60 -13.63
N ALA A 34 -7.47 8.82 -13.44
CA ALA A 34 -8.32 9.41 -14.47
C ALA A 34 -8.52 10.91 -14.18
N PRO A 35 -8.59 11.79 -15.20
CA PRO A 35 -8.98 13.17 -14.98
C PRO A 35 -10.44 13.23 -14.48
N TYR A 36 -10.71 14.05 -13.48
CA TYR A 36 -12.06 14.38 -13.05
C TYR A 36 -12.52 15.70 -13.70
N ASP A 37 -11.65 16.71 -13.66
CA ASP A 37 -11.77 18.00 -14.36
C ASP A 37 -10.38 18.58 -14.65
N GLU A 38 -10.30 19.85 -15.04
CA GLU A 38 -9.04 20.54 -15.37
C GLU A 38 -8.07 20.69 -14.19
N SER A 39 -8.56 20.52 -12.96
CA SER A 39 -7.84 20.79 -11.70
C SER A 39 -7.88 19.62 -10.72
N SER A 40 -8.38 18.45 -11.13
CA SER A 40 -8.46 17.30 -10.24
C SER A 40 -8.49 15.97 -10.97
N LEU A 41 -8.05 14.93 -10.28
CA LEU A 41 -7.99 13.55 -10.76
C LEU A 41 -8.68 12.59 -9.78
N VAL A 42 -9.03 11.41 -10.27
CA VAL A 42 -9.48 10.28 -9.46
C VAL A 42 -8.41 9.19 -9.47
N LEU A 43 -7.98 8.78 -8.28
CA LEU A 43 -7.01 7.70 -8.08
C LEU A 43 -7.66 6.55 -7.30
N PHE A 44 -7.44 5.32 -7.76
CA PHE A 44 -7.75 4.12 -6.99
C PHE A 44 -6.69 3.88 -5.92
N TYR A 45 -7.10 3.64 -4.68
CA TYR A 45 -6.20 3.28 -3.58
C TYR A 45 -6.91 2.34 -2.58
N GLY A 46 -6.32 1.17 -2.32
CA GLY A 46 -6.76 0.26 -1.26
C GLY A 46 -8.22 -0.21 -1.35
N GLY A 47 -8.76 -0.31 -2.57
CA GLY A 47 -10.16 -0.72 -2.82
C GLY A 47 -11.14 0.43 -3.06
N GLU A 48 -10.75 1.67 -2.79
CA GLU A 48 -11.60 2.86 -2.89
C GLU A 48 -11.07 3.87 -3.92
N HIS A 49 -11.88 4.87 -4.28
CA HIS A 49 -11.47 5.95 -5.18
C HIS A 49 -11.41 7.28 -4.43
N TYR A 50 -10.34 8.03 -4.69
CA TYR A 50 -10.05 9.30 -4.06
C TYR A 50 -9.95 10.38 -5.12
N ARG A 51 -10.60 11.52 -4.89
CA ARG A 51 -10.36 12.73 -5.66
C ARG A 51 -9.17 13.47 -5.09
N VAL A 52 -8.24 13.86 -5.96
CA VAL A 52 -7.06 14.66 -5.62
C VAL A 52 -7.09 15.96 -6.41
N TRP A 53 -7.03 17.10 -5.73
CA TRP A 53 -7.00 18.43 -6.34
C TRP A 53 -5.56 18.85 -6.63
N TYR A 54 -5.36 19.46 -7.79
CA TYR A 54 -4.07 19.92 -8.29
C TYR A 54 -4.08 21.45 -8.47
N PRO A 55 -3.01 22.15 -8.02
CA PRO A 55 -1.78 21.63 -7.41
C PRO A 55 -1.81 21.43 -5.89
N GLU A 56 -2.93 21.71 -5.22
CA GLU A 56 -3.00 21.83 -3.76
C GLU A 56 -2.74 20.52 -2.99
N GLY A 57 -3.00 19.36 -3.62
CA GLY A 57 -2.87 18.06 -3.00
C GLY A 57 -3.90 17.80 -1.90
N GLU A 58 -5.06 18.45 -1.97
CA GLU A 58 -6.21 18.07 -1.14
C GLU A 58 -6.78 16.74 -1.64
N ILE A 59 -7.22 15.88 -0.73
CA ILE A 59 -7.67 14.52 -1.03
C ILE A 59 -9.02 14.27 -0.34
N SER A 60 -10.00 13.76 -1.08
CA SER A 60 -11.32 13.44 -0.54
C SER A 60 -11.92 12.17 -1.17
N PRO A 61 -12.57 11.31 -0.37
CA PRO A 61 -12.60 11.31 1.10
C PRO A 61 -11.28 10.74 1.65
N CYS A 62 -10.53 11.46 2.49
CA CYS A 62 -9.32 10.92 3.12
C CYS A 62 -8.99 11.64 4.43
N GLU A 63 -9.23 10.99 5.57
CA GLU A 63 -8.94 11.56 6.88
C GLU A 63 -7.55 11.15 7.39
N ASP A 64 -7.09 9.96 7.02
CA ASP A 64 -5.79 9.45 7.45
C ASP A 64 -4.66 10.24 6.78
N ILE A 65 -3.78 10.81 7.60
CA ILE A 65 -2.66 11.63 7.14
C ILE A 65 -1.57 10.80 6.44
N THR A 66 -1.39 9.54 6.85
CA THR A 66 -0.41 8.64 6.24
C THR A 66 -0.84 8.23 4.84
N ASP A 67 -2.14 7.99 4.65
CA ASP A 67 -2.73 7.77 3.32
C ASP A 67 -2.58 9.00 2.41
N GLN A 68 -2.82 10.20 2.94
CA GLN A 68 -2.65 11.43 2.18
C GLN A 68 -1.19 11.60 1.71
N ILE A 69 -0.23 11.40 2.62
CA ILE A 69 1.20 11.45 2.30
C ILE A 69 1.54 10.43 1.21
N LEU A 70 1.09 9.18 1.39
CA LEU A 70 1.38 8.08 0.48
C LEU A 70 0.83 8.32 -0.92
N ILE A 71 -0.43 8.78 -1.04
CA ILE A 71 -1.06 9.11 -2.32
C ILE A 71 -0.25 10.19 -3.04
N LEU A 72 0.14 11.27 -2.35
CA LEU A 72 0.89 12.37 -2.95
C LEU A 72 2.31 11.93 -3.36
N GLN A 73 2.98 11.13 -2.54
CA GLN A 73 4.29 10.54 -2.87
C GLN A 73 4.19 9.66 -4.13
N TYR A 74 3.20 8.77 -4.19
CA TYR A 74 2.96 7.95 -5.38
C TYR A 74 2.74 8.80 -6.64
N LEU A 75 1.83 9.78 -6.59
CA LEU A 75 1.57 10.66 -7.74
C LEU A 75 2.81 11.46 -8.17
N THR A 76 3.70 11.75 -7.22
CA THR A 76 4.98 12.44 -7.45
C THR A 76 6.07 11.54 -8.03
N GLU A 77 6.16 10.29 -7.59
CA GLU A 77 7.27 9.39 -7.92
C GLU A 77 6.98 8.46 -9.12
N VAL A 78 5.71 8.13 -9.36
CA VAL A 78 5.30 7.10 -10.32
C VAL A 78 5.86 7.33 -11.74
N CYS A 79 6.52 6.31 -12.29
CA CYS A 79 7.22 6.39 -13.58
C CYS A 79 6.51 5.71 -14.76
N GLY A 80 5.38 5.02 -14.54
CA GLY A 80 4.57 4.42 -15.60
C GLY A 80 4.99 3.02 -16.10
N VAL A 81 6.12 2.48 -15.63
CA VAL A 81 6.56 1.10 -15.91
C VAL A 81 5.48 0.08 -15.51
N GLN A 82 5.25 -0.94 -16.33
CA GLN A 82 4.25 -1.97 -16.02
C GLN A 82 4.83 -3.04 -15.08
N PRO A 83 4.03 -3.58 -14.14
CA PRO A 83 4.42 -4.73 -13.33
C PRO A 83 4.89 -5.89 -14.19
N THR A 84 5.92 -6.60 -13.73
CA THR A 84 6.51 -7.73 -14.46
C THR A 84 5.87 -9.07 -14.11
N GLY A 85 5.10 -9.13 -13.03
CA GLY A 85 4.62 -10.35 -12.38
C GLY A 85 5.71 -11.09 -11.58
N ARG A 86 6.92 -10.52 -11.48
CA ARG A 86 8.02 -11.12 -10.71
C ARG A 86 7.99 -10.62 -9.29
N TRP A 87 7.64 -11.50 -8.36
CA TRP A 87 7.61 -11.20 -6.94
C TRP A 87 9.01 -11.15 -6.31
N ILE A 88 9.26 -10.13 -5.50
CA ILE A 88 10.45 -9.96 -4.67
C ILE A 88 10.05 -9.69 -3.22
N SER A 89 10.88 -10.11 -2.28
CA SER A 89 10.68 -9.83 -0.86
C SER A 89 11.04 -8.37 -0.52
N PHE A 90 10.53 -7.88 0.62
CA PHE A 90 10.91 -6.56 1.13
C PHE A 90 12.43 -6.39 1.28
N ARG A 91 13.17 -7.45 1.64
CA ARG A 91 14.63 -7.39 1.79
C ARG A 91 15.37 -7.12 0.48
N GLU A 92 14.76 -7.43 -0.64
CA GLU A 92 15.31 -7.21 -1.98
C GLU A 92 15.05 -5.80 -2.51
N LEU A 93 14.15 -5.03 -1.86
CA LEU A 93 13.97 -3.62 -2.17
C LEU A 93 15.23 -2.81 -1.80
N PRO A 94 15.52 -1.70 -2.50
CA PRO A 94 16.64 -0.82 -2.15
C PRO A 94 16.58 -0.38 -0.68
N GLY A 95 17.58 -0.79 0.11
CA GLY A 95 17.62 -0.47 1.55
C GLY A 95 16.63 -1.23 2.43
N GLY A 96 15.82 -2.16 1.88
CA GLY A 96 14.76 -2.85 2.62
C GLY A 96 15.28 -3.70 3.79
N ASN A 97 16.49 -4.25 3.67
CA ASN A 97 17.10 -4.99 4.78
C ASN A 97 17.35 -4.13 6.04
N ASN A 98 17.46 -2.79 5.90
CA ASN A 98 17.65 -1.89 7.04
C ASN A 98 16.37 -1.71 7.86
N HIS A 99 15.21 -1.88 7.24
CA HIS A 99 13.89 -1.66 7.85
C HIS A 99 13.10 -2.95 8.08
N TYR A 100 13.59 -4.09 7.58
CA TYR A 100 12.89 -5.37 7.63
C TYR A 100 12.38 -5.76 9.02
N GLY A 101 13.14 -5.48 10.08
CA GLY A 101 12.74 -5.80 11.45
C GLY A 101 11.45 -5.09 11.86
N ALA A 102 11.35 -3.78 11.58
CA ALA A 102 10.16 -2.99 11.84
C ALA A 102 9.01 -3.43 10.93
N PHE A 103 9.28 -3.57 9.63
CA PHE A 103 8.28 -4.02 8.66
C PHE A 103 7.66 -5.39 9.01
N LYS A 104 8.48 -6.35 9.49
CA LYS A 104 7.98 -7.63 9.96
C LYS A 104 6.99 -7.45 11.12
N LEU A 105 7.34 -6.64 12.11
CA LEU A 105 6.51 -6.40 13.30
C LEU A 105 5.24 -5.62 13.00
N GLU A 106 5.28 -4.70 12.04
CA GLU A 106 4.16 -3.77 11.77
C GLU A 106 3.23 -4.26 10.66
N ALA A 107 3.68 -5.15 9.76
CA ALA A 107 2.87 -5.63 8.64
C ALA A 107 2.74 -7.16 8.57
N MET A 108 3.83 -7.93 8.75
CA MET A 108 3.77 -9.39 8.58
C MET A 108 3.17 -10.09 9.81
N ASP A 109 3.66 -9.77 11.00
CA ASP A 109 3.20 -10.39 12.24
C ASP A 109 1.72 -10.13 12.52
N PRO A 110 1.19 -8.90 12.30
CA PRO A 110 -0.24 -8.64 12.47
C PRO A 110 -1.12 -9.49 11.54
N ILE A 111 -0.70 -9.79 10.31
CA ILE A 111 -1.44 -10.71 9.43
C ILE A 111 -1.47 -12.10 10.06
N ALA A 112 -0.32 -12.64 10.46
CA ALA A 112 -0.23 -13.98 11.03
C ALA A 112 -1.07 -14.11 12.32
N GLU A 113 -0.99 -13.11 13.20
CA GLU A 113 -1.71 -13.07 14.48
C GLU A 113 -3.23 -12.99 14.30
N HIS A 114 -3.72 -12.14 13.40
CA HIS A 114 -5.16 -11.93 13.23
C HIS A 114 -5.83 -12.98 12.34
N PHE A 115 -5.09 -13.54 11.38
CA PHE A 115 -5.67 -14.40 10.35
C PHE A 115 -5.20 -15.86 10.40
N GLY A 116 -4.14 -16.17 11.14
CA GLY A 116 -3.55 -17.51 11.19
C GLY A 116 -4.49 -18.61 11.69
N ASN A 117 -5.49 -18.26 12.49
CA ASN A 117 -6.55 -19.18 12.98
C ASN A 117 -7.93 -18.86 12.38
N SER A 118 -8.00 -18.01 11.35
CA SER A 118 -9.25 -17.57 10.73
C SER A 118 -9.06 -17.39 9.21
N PRO A 119 -8.68 -18.45 8.49
CA PRO A 119 -8.40 -18.39 7.05
C PRO A 119 -9.58 -17.83 6.25
N GLU A 120 -10.82 -18.14 6.64
CA GLU A 120 -12.03 -17.69 5.94
C GLU A 120 -12.20 -16.17 6.03
N LYS A 121 -11.81 -15.55 7.15
CA LYS A 121 -11.83 -14.09 7.31
C LYS A 121 -10.81 -13.43 6.39
N PHE A 122 -9.61 -14.00 6.31
CA PHE A 122 -8.55 -13.53 5.41
C PHE A 122 -8.99 -13.61 3.94
N GLU A 123 -9.53 -14.76 3.52
CA GLU A 123 -10.03 -14.92 2.14
C GLU A 123 -11.16 -13.93 1.83
N SER A 124 -12.10 -13.77 2.76
CA SER A 124 -13.23 -12.83 2.59
C SER A 124 -12.76 -11.39 2.40
N ILE A 125 -11.78 -10.94 3.19
CA ILE A 125 -11.23 -9.58 3.08
C ILE A 125 -10.45 -9.41 1.79
N CYS A 126 -9.61 -10.38 1.43
CA CYS A 126 -8.88 -10.33 0.16
C CYS A 126 -9.84 -10.27 -1.03
N GLN A 127 -10.95 -11.01 -0.99
CA GLN A 127 -11.99 -10.98 -2.03
C GLN A 127 -12.73 -9.64 -2.07
N MET A 128 -13.06 -9.04 -0.92
CA MET A 128 -13.64 -7.69 -0.86
C MET A 128 -12.71 -6.64 -1.48
N LEU A 129 -11.40 -6.81 -1.32
CA LEU A 129 -10.36 -5.99 -1.96
C LEU A 129 -10.10 -6.38 -3.42
N LYS A 130 -10.94 -7.24 -4.01
CA LYS A 130 -10.82 -7.76 -5.40
C LYS A 130 -9.47 -8.45 -5.66
N GLY A 131 -8.91 -9.05 -4.62
CA GLY A 131 -7.64 -9.76 -4.67
C GLY A 131 -7.66 -10.95 -5.62
N LYS A 132 -6.54 -11.18 -6.30
CA LYS A 132 -6.33 -12.33 -7.18
C LYS A 132 -5.66 -13.44 -6.38
N LYS A 133 -6.28 -14.62 -6.30
CA LYS A 133 -5.70 -15.77 -5.57
C LYS A 133 -4.38 -16.19 -6.21
N LEU A 134 -3.38 -16.49 -5.38
CA LEU A 134 -2.05 -16.97 -5.78
C LEU A 134 -1.83 -18.41 -5.29
N ALA A 135 -0.99 -19.15 -6.00
CA ALA A 135 -0.55 -20.49 -5.60
C ALA A 135 0.75 -20.41 -4.77
N MET A 136 0.66 -19.81 -3.58
CA MET A 136 1.79 -19.63 -2.65
C MET A 136 1.31 -19.81 -1.20
N GLY A 137 2.17 -20.39 -0.35
CA GLY A 137 1.80 -20.69 1.04
C GLY A 137 0.58 -21.62 1.14
N ASP A 138 -0.16 -21.53 2.24
CA ASP A 138 -1.47 -22.19 2.36
C ASP A 138 -2.56 -21.34 1.71
N ILE A 139 -2.48 -20.02 1.93
CA ILE A 139 -3.40 -19.04 1.35
C ILE A 139 -2.63 -17.80 0.92
N ALA A 140 -2.82 -17.35 -0.32
CA ALA A 140 -2.21 -16.12 -0.80
C ALA A 140 -3.09 -15.37 -1.80
N TYR A 141 -2.98 -14.05 -1.77
CA TYR A 141 -3.68 -13.14 -2.68
C TYR A 141 -2.77 -11.98 -3.09
N ALA A 142 -2.83 -11.59 -4.37
CA ALA A 142 -2.29 -10.31 -4.84
C ALA A 142 -3.39 -9.25 -4.79
N ILE A 143 -3.12 -8.15 -4.08
CA ILE A 143 -4.00 -6.99 -3.97
C ILE A 143 -3.37 -5.83 -4.74
N GLU A 144 -4.10 -5.24 -5.68
CA GLU A 144 -3.72 -3.93 -6.23
C GLU A 144 -3.98 -2.87 -5.16
N VAL A 145 -2.92 -2.27 -4.61
CA VAL A 145 -3.06 -1.24 -3.58
C VAL A 145 -3.13 0.13 -4.21
N LEU A 146 -2.25 0.40 -5.17
CA LEU A 146 -2.26 1.55 -6.08
C LEU A 146 -2.07 1.01 -7.50
N PRO A 147 -2.43 1.76 -8.55
CA PRO A 147 -2.14 1.31 -9.91
C PRO A 147 -0.65 0.99 -10.07
N LYS A 148 -0.32 -0.16 -10.68
CA LYS A 148 1.06 -0.66 -10.86
C LYS A 148 1.79 -1.07 -9.57
N LEU A 149 1.16 -0.98 -8.42
CA LEU A 149 1.70 -1.42 -7.13
C LEU A 149 0.78 -2.49 -6.54
N GLU A 150 1.08 -3.74 -6.88
CA GLU A 150 0.45 -4.92 -6.29
C GLU A 150 1.27 -5.41 -5.08
N LEU A 151 0.57 -5.88 -4.06
CA LEU A 151 1.12 -6.52 -2.87
C LEU A 151 0.62 -7.95 -2.77
N ALA A 152 1.52 -8.93 -2.77
CA ALA A 152 1.18 -10.32 -2.52
C ALA A 152 1.23 -10.60 -1.02
N LEU A 153 0.08 -10.94 -0.46
CA LEU A 153 -0.10 -11.39 0.91
C LEU A 153 -0.02 -12.91 0.93
N ILE A 154 0.89 -13.49 1.72
CA ILE A 154 1.04 -14.94 1.85
C ILE A 154 0.85 -15.30 3.33
N LEU A 155 -0.03 -16.25 3.60
CA LEU A 155 -0.32 -16.77 4.93
C LEU A 155 -0.05 -18.29 4.97
N TRP A 156 0.76 -18.70 5.93
CA TRP A 156 0.88 -20.07 6.40
C TRP A 156 0.11 -20.19 7.71
N LEU A 157 -0.80 -21.16 7.77
CA LEU A 157 -1.64 -21.38 8.94
C LEU A 157 -0.81 -21.99 10.08
N ALA A 158 -1.29 -21.80 11.31
CA ALA A 158 -0.71 -22.50 12.43
C ALA A 158 -1.02 -24.00 12.31
N ASP A 159 -0.07 -24.84 12.70
CA ASP A 159 -0.27 -26.27 12.91
C ASP A 159 0.16 -26.67 14.33
N ASP A 160 0.16 -27.97 14.62
CA ASP A 160 0.51 -28.49 15.95
C ASP A 160 1.98 -28.23 16.34
N GLU A 161 2.85 -27.93 15.37
CA GLU A 161 4.30 -27.77 15.56
C GLU A 161 4.78 -26.32 15.38
N TRP A 162 4.10 -25.52 14.56
CA TRP A 162 4.53 -24.19 14.14
C TRP A 162 3.43 -23.14 14.24
N PRO A 163 3.74 -21.93 14.76
CA PRO A 163 2.79 -20.82 14.74
C PRO A 163 2.55 -20.35 13.30
N ALA A 164 1.39 -19.73 13.08
CA ALA A 164 1.07 -19.08 11.82
C ALA A 164 2.16 -18.06 11.44
N LYS A 165 2.37 -17.90 10.14
CA LYS A 165 3.35 -16.97 9.60
C LYS A 165 2.78 -16.27 8.39
N ALA A 166 3.12 -15.01 8.22
CA ALA A 166 2.81 -14.30 6.99
C ALA A 166 4.08 -13.74 6.34
N ASN A 167 3.95 -13.42 5.05
CA ASN A 167 4.95 -12.68 4.31
C ASN A 167 4.29 -11.77 3.27
N LEU A 168 5.02 -10.74 2.88
CA LEU A 168 4.59 -9.73 1.92
C LEU A 168 5.62 -9.65 0.80
N LEU A 169 5.15 -9.77 -0.43
CA LEU A 169 5.99 -9.61 -1.63
C LEU A 169 5.47 -8.46 -2.50
N TYR A 170 6.39 -7.86 -3.24
CA TYR A 170 6.14 -6.76 -4.17
C TYR A 170 6.50 -7.19 -5.58
N ASP A 171 5.92 -6.55 -6.59
CA ASP A 171 6.49 -6.68 -7.95
C ASP A 171 7.91 -6.08 -7.98
N ALA A 172 8.79 -6.68 -8.77
CA ALA A 172 10.15 -6.21 -8.95
C ALA A 172 10.25 -4.74 -9.42
N THR A 173 9.20 -4.19 -10.04
CA THR A 173 9.16 -2.78 -10.46
C THR A 173 8.68 -1.83 -9.38
N ALA A 174 8.22 -2.32 -8.20
CA ALA A 174 7.58 -1.48 -7.20
C ALA A 174 8.44 -0.27 -6.77
N SER A 175 9.74 -0.50 -6.53
CA SER A 175 10.69 0.56 -6.14
C SER A 175 10.95 1.62 -7.23
N MET A 176 10.46 1.40 -8.45
CA MET A 176 10.49 2.41 -9.52
C MET A 176 9.32 3.39 -9.43
N HIS A 177 8.25 3.04 -8.71
CA HIS A 177 7.04 3.85 -8.59
C HIS A 177 6.92 4.55 -7.24
N LEU A 178 7.53 3.97 -6.21
CA LEU A 178 7.51 4.48 -4.86
C LEU A 178 8.75 3.97 -4.13
N ASN A 179 9.42 4.85 -3.38
CA ASN A 179 10.57 4.47 -2.59
C ASN A 179 10.22 3.42 -1.51
N THR A 180 11.24 2.77 -0.94
CA THR A 180 11.06 1.67 0.02
C THR A 180 10.28 2.07 1.28
N GLU A 181 10.45 3.29 1.80
CA GLU A 181 9.69 3.79 2.96
C GLU A 181 8.21 3.96 2.61
N GLY A 182 7.89 4.49 1.43
CA GLY A 182 6.51 4.55 0.94
C GLY A 182 5.90 3.16 0.72
N LEU A 183 6.67 2.20 0.20
CA LEU A 183 6.22 0.81 0.03
C LEU A 183 5.99 0.08 1.37
N GLU A 184 6.78 0.41 2.39
CA GLU A 184 6.60 -0.04 3.77
C GLU A 184 5.27 0.49 4.33
N VAL A 185 5.07 1.80 4.29
CA VAL A 185 3.83 2.47 4.76
C VAL A 185 2.60 1.97 4.00
N MET A 186 2.70 1.80 2.67
CA MET A 186 1.62 1.26 1.84
C MET A 186 1.13 -0.11 2.33
N ALA A 187 2.07 -1.00 2.66
CA ALA A 187 1.76 -2.33 3.14
C ALA A 187 1.19 -2.30 4.57
N ILE A 188 1.75 -1.51 5.47
CA ILE A 188 1.23 -1.33 6.84
C ILE A 188 -0.20 -0.81 6.80
N ASN A 189 -0.46 0.27 6.07
CA ASN A 189 -1.79 0.87 5.95
C ASN A 189 -2.83 -0.11 5.39
N LEU A 190 -2.44 -0.94 4.40
CA LEU A 190 -3.32 -1.99 3.88
C LEU A 190 -3.66 -3.00 4.97
N VAL A 191 -2.65 -3.50 5.71
CA VAL A 191 -2.82 -4.51 6.77
C VAL A 191 -3.71 -3.98 7.88
N GLU A 192 -3.50 -2.76 8.35
CA GLU A 192 -4.34 -2.13 9.37
C GLU A 192 -5.80 -2.04 8.92
N LYS A 193 -6.05 -1.63 7.68
CA LYS A 193 -7.40 -1.57 7.10
C LYS A 193 -8.02 -2.96 6.96
N MET A 194 -7.24 -3.98 6.59
CA MET A 194 -7.71 -5.36 6.54
C MET A 194 -8.16 -5.82 7.93
N ILE A 195 -7.35 -5.59 8.97
CA ILE A 195 -7.67 -5.97 10.35
C ILE A 195 -8.91 -5.21 10.85
N ALA A 196 -9.01 -3.90 10.60
CA ALA A 196 -10.18 -3.10 10.99
C ALA A 196 -11.47 -3.60 10.31
N LYS A 197 -11.40 -3.98 9.03
CA LYS A 197 -12.54 -4.60 8.32
C LYS A 197 -12.87 -5.98 8.90
N ALA A 198 -11.87 -6.79 9.26
CA ALA A 198 -12.07 -8.11 9.87
C ALA A 198 -12.85 -8.06 11.19
N ALA A 199 -12.63 -7.01 11.98
CA ALA A 199 -13.34 -6.80 13.25
C ALA A 199 -14.83 -6.46 13.05
N SER A 200 -15.23 -6.08 11.84
CA SER A 200 -16.61 -5.76 11.47
C SER A 200 -17.34 -6.91 10.75
N LEU A 201 -16.66 -8.05 10.56
CA LEU A 201 -17.20 -9.31 9.99
C LEU A 201 -17.50 -10.33 11.10
#